data_AF-A0A157KM64-F1
#
_entry.id   AF-A0A157KM64-F1
#
_cell.length_a   1.000
_cell.length_b   1.000
_cell.length_c   1.000
_cell.angle_alpha   90.00
_cell.angle_beta   90.00
_cell.angle_gamma   90.00
#
_symmetry.space_group_name_H-M   'P 1'
#
loop_
_entity.id
_entity.type
_entity.pdbx_description
1 polymer ?
#
loop_
_entity_poly.entity_id
_entity_poly.type
_entity_poly.pdbx_seq_one_letter_code
_entity_poly.pdbx_strand_id
1 'polypeptide(L)'
;MGLTLTSIREGFAARAEGIDLTQPLDDEQIADIGRAMDEHAVLVFRGQALTPEQQLRFARTFGELDLGFKKASKSATRLQHDELLDISNVAEDGQVADRNHRKIVGNLANQLWHSDSSFQAPAARYSMLHAVVLPAEGGETEFADVRAAYDALPEPQKQRLAGLSAEHYALHSRFLLGDTDYTEEQRRAIPSAVWPLVRRHAGSGRDLLFIGAHASRVMELSLAEGRLLLMDLLEHATQPRFVYRHAWQPRDLVMWDNRSTLHRGRAFDLSVRRELRRTTTLDA
;
A
#
# COMPACT_ATOMS: atom_id res chain seq x y z
N MET A 1 16.64 -21.45 11.73
CA MET A 1 17.28 -20.16 12.10
C MET A 1 16.16 -19.17 12.34
N GLY A 2 16.22 -18.41 13.43
CA GLY A 2 15.14 -17.48 13.83
C GLY A 2 15.21 -16.14 13.09
N LEU A 3 14.10 -15.41 13.12
CA LEU A 3 14.00 -14.05 12.59
C LEU A 3 14.95 -13.12 13.35
N THR A 4 15.79 -12.39 12.64
CA THR A 4 16.59 -11.28 13.19
C THR A 4 16.13 -9.98 12.58
N LEU A 5 15.87 -8.97 13.41
CA LEU A 5 15.41 -7.65 12.99
C LEU A 5 16.51 -6.61 13.19
N THR A 6 16.87 -5.91 12.11
CA THR A 6 17.68 -4.69 12.16
C THR A 6 16.77 -3.50 11.95
N SER A 7 16.57 -2.68 12.99
CA SER A 7 15.76 -1.47 12.92
C SER A 7 16.30 -0.52 11.84
N ILE A 8 15.43 -0.08 10.93
CA ILE A 8 15.74 0.98 9.95
C ILE A 8 15.30 2.33 10.51
N ARG A 9 14.10 2.35 11.11
CA ARG A 9 13.66 3.42 12.01
C ARG A 9 13.00 2.78 13.23
N GLU A 10 13.24 3.38 14.38
CA GLU A 10 12.70 2.90 15.64
C GLU A 10 11.17 2.84 15.60
N GLY A 11 10.60 1.67 15.94
CA GLY A 11 9.16 1.41 15.90
C GLY A 11 8.51 1.50 14.51
N PHE A 12 9.28 1.66 13.43
CA PHE A 12 8.77 1.76 12.07
C PHE A 12 9.81 1.40 11.01
N ALA A 13 9.53 0.39 10.19
CA ALA A 13 10.43 -0.22 9.22
C ALA A 13 11.64 -0.95 9.84
N ALA A 14 11.77 -2.24 9.54
CA ALA A 14 12.93 -3.05 9.90
C ALA A 14 13.37 -3.93 8.73
N ARG A 15 14.67 -4.26 8.70
CA ARG A 15 15.20 -5.31 7.82
C ARG A 15 15.06 -6.66 8.54
N ALA A 16 14.41 -7.60 7.88
CA ALA A 16 14.21 -8.96 8.36
C ALA A 16 15.25 -9.90 7.73
N GLU A 17 16.02 -10.57 8.58
CA GLU A 17 17.13 -11.46 8.22
C GLU A 17 16.94 -12.84 8.89
N GLY A 18 17.60 -13.87 8.36
CA GLY A 18 17.55 -15.23 8.92
C GLY A 18 16.36 -16.09 8.45
N ILE A 19 15.47 -15.55 7.62
CA ILE A 19 14.35 -16.28 7.00
C ILE A 19 14.52 -16.34 5.47
N ASP A 20 14.34 -17.53 4.91
CA ASP A 20 14.27 -17.78 3.47
C ASP A 20 12.80 -17.94 3.05
N LEU A 21 12.25 -16.91 2.37
CA LEU A 21 10.86 -16.90 1.92
C LEU A 21 10.61 -17.87 0.75
N THR A 22 11.66 -18.43 0.13
CA THR A 22 11.52 -19.44 -0.93
C THR A 22 11.06 -20.79 -0.38
N GLN A 23 11.18 -21.01 0.93
CA GLN A 23 10.70 -22.20 1.63
C GLN A 23 9.36 -21.94 2.36
N PRO A 24 8.62 -22.99 2.73
CA PRO A 24 7.53 -22.87 3.70
C PRO A 24 8.07 -22.37 5.05
N LEU A 25 7.30 -21.51 5.71
CA LEU A 25 7.60 -21.03 7.07
C LEU A 25 6.98 -21.98 8.10
N ASP A 26 7.63 -22.14 9.24
CA ASP A 26 7.05 -22.79 10.41
C ASP A 26 6.19 -21.80 11.24
N ASP A 27 5.41 -22.32 12.17
CA ASP A 27 4.46 -21.52 12.97
C ASP A 27 5.14 -20.44 13.82
N GLU A 28 6.37 -20.71 14.29
CA GLU A 28 7.15 -19.75 15.09
C GLU A 28 7.59 -18.57 14.22
N GLN A 29 8.14 -18.83 13.02
CA GLN A 29 8.50 -17.81 12.05
C GLN A 29 7.31 -16.95 11.63
N ILE A 30 6.14 -17.56 11.43
CA ILE A 30 4.92 -16.84 11.08
C ILE A 30 4.50 -15.90 12.21
N ALA A 31 4.50 -16.40 13.45
CA ALA A 31 4.17 -15.62 14.62
C ALA A 31 5.18 -14.47 14.84
N ASP A 32 6.47 -14.72 14.61
CA ASP A 32 7.54 -13.74 14.72
C ASP A 32 7.39 -12.61 13.71
N ILE A 33 7.13 -12.94 12.43
CA ILE A 33 6.85 -11.95 11.39
C ILE A 33 5.58 -11.16 11.74
N GLY A 34 4.54 -11.82 12.25
CA GLY A 34 3.30 -11.16 12.68
C GLY A 34 3.55 -10.10 13.75
N ARG A 35 4.29 -10.44 14.82
CA ARG A 35 4.67 -9.49 15.88
C ARG A 35 5.54 -8.35 15.35
N ALA A 36 6.49 -8.68 14.48
CA ALA A 36 7.36 -7.69 13.85
C ALA A 36 6.59 -6.71 12.95
N MET A 37 5.54 -7.18 12.25
CA MET A 37 4.64 -6.33 11.47
C MET A 37 3.81 -5.42 12.37
N ASP A 38 3.31 -5.91 13.50
CA ASP A 38 2.55 -5.07 14.44
C ASP A 38 3.43 -3.94 15.01
N GLU A 39 4.68 -4.23 15.32
CA GLU A 39 5.64 -3.22 15.81
C GLU A 39 6.08 -2.27 14.69
N HIS A 40 6.70 -2.80 13.63
CA HIS A 40 7.42 -2.01 12.63
C HIS A 40 6.57 -1.58 11.44
N ALA A 41 5.39 -2.18 11.21
CA ALA A 41 4.48 -1.94 10.08
C ALA A 41 5.06 -2.16 8.67
N VAL A 42 6.38 -2.18 8.49
CA VAL A 42 7.10 -2.44 7.24
C VAL A 42 8.27 -3.37 7.53
N LEU A 43 8.39 -4.45 6.78
CA LEU A 43 9.53 -5.37 6.83
C LEU A 43 10.17 -5.50 5.46
N VAL A 44 11.51 -5.44 5.43
CA VAL A 44 12.32 -5.57 4.22
C VAL A 44 13.09 -6.88 4.28
N PHE A 45 12.79 -7.80 3.37
CA PHE A 45 13.49 -9.06 3.18
C PHE A 45 14.39 -8.92 1.94
N ARG A 46 15.71 -8.92 2.14
CA ARG A 46 16.67 -8.73 1.04
C ARG A 46 16.94 -10.05 0.31
N GLY A 47 17.20 -9.97 -1.00
CA GLY A 47 17.78 -11.09 -1.78
C GLY A 47 16.89 -12.32 -1.95
N GLN A 48 15.57 -12.20 -1.81
CA GLN A 48 14.61 -13.31 -1.88
C GLN A 48 14.30 -13.69 -3.33
N ALA A 49 14.90 -14.76 -3.85
CA ALA A 49 14.72 -15.19 -5.24
C ALA A 49 13.40 -15.93 -5.50
N LEU A 50 12.27 -15.30 -5.17
CA LEU A 50 10.94 -15.88 -5.22
C LEU A 50 10.45 -16.13 -6.65
N THR A 51 9.90 -17.33 -6.87
CA THR A 51 8.99 -17.56 -8.00
C THR A 51 7.60 -16.95 -7.71
N PRO A 52 6.76 -16.72 -8.74
CA PRO A 52 5.36 -16.32 -8.56
C PRO A 52 4.60 -17.17 -7.52
N GLU A 53 4.75 -18.50 -7.58
CA GLU A 53 4.07 -19.46 -6.71
C GLU A 53 4.58 -19.36 -5.27
N GLN A 54 5.88 -19.13 -5.08
CA GLN A 54 6.48 -18.95 -3.76
C GLN A 54 6.01 -17.65 -3.10
N GLN A 55 5.91 -16.55 -3.87
CA GLN A 55 5.34 -15.30 -3.37
C GLN A 55 3.87 -15.48 -2.95
N LEU A 56 3.06 -16.17 -3.77
CA LEU A 56 1.67 -16.49 -3.44
C LEU A 56 1.54 -17.36 -2.20
N ARG A 57 2.39 -18.39 -2.05
CA ARG A 57 2.43 -19.24 -0.86
C ARG A 57 2.73 -18.40 0.39
N PHE A 58 3.80 -17.60 0.36
CA PHE A 58 4.16 -16.72 1.47
C PHE A 58 3.02 -15.77 1.84
N ALA A 59 2.35 -15.18 0.84
CA ALA A 59 1.25 -14.26 1.10
C ALA A 59 0.04 -14.94 1.76
N ARG A 60 -0.33 -16.14 1.30
CA ARG A 60 -1.44 -16.93 1.86
C ARG A 60 -1.22 -17.33 3.32
N THR A 61 0.03 -17.37 3.78
CA THR A 61 0.36 -17.59 5.19
C THR A 61 -0.21 -16.51 6.11
N PHE A 62 -0.42 -15.28 5.62
CA PHE A 62 -0.89 -14.15 6.43
C PHE A 62 -2.34 -13.73 6.14
N GLY A 63 -3.12 -14.57 5.44
CA GLY A 63 -4.54 -14.37 5.22
C GLY A 63 -5.02 -14.70 3.81
N GLU A 64 -6.33 -14.55 3.59
CA GLU A 64 -6.94 -14.64 2.26
C GLU A 64 -6.40 -13.53 1.35
N LEU A 65 -6.15 -13.86 0.08
CA LEU A 65 -5.65 -12.88 -0.89
C LEU A 65 -6.75 -11.93 -1.34
N ASP A 66 -6.46 -10.63 -1.31
CA ASP A 66 -7.26 -9.60 -1.95
C ASP A 66 -7.04 -9.62 -3.47
N LEU A 67 -8.07 -10.02 -4.21
CA LEU A 67 -8.07 -10.01 -5.68
C LEU A 67 -8.45 -8.65 -6.28
N GLY A 68 -8.77 -7.67 -5.44
CA GLY A 68 -9.17 -6.32 -5.84
C GLY A 68 -10.42 -6.31 -6.73
N PHE A 69 -10.52 -5.28 -7.58
CA PHE A 69 -11.58 -5.17 -8.58
C PHE A 69 -11.42 -6.10 -9.80
N LYS A 70 -10.41 -6.99 -9.83
CA LYS A 70 -10.29 -7.99 -10.91
C LYS A 70 -11.46 -8.99 -10.91
N LYS A 71 -12.20 -9.13 -9.80
CA LYS A 71 -13.50 -9.85 -9.78
C LYS A 71 -14.50 -9.30 -10.79
N ALA A 72 -14.39 -8.03 -11.19
CA ALA A 72 -15.32 -7.35 -12.09
C ALA A 72 -14.79 -7.16 -13.54
N SER A 73 -13.51 -7.42 -13.81
CA SER A 73 -12.90 -7.20 -15.13
C SER A 73 -11.80 -8.24 -15.42
N LYS A 74 -12.05 -9.09 -16.42
CA LYS A 74 -11.01 -9.93 -17.04
C LYS A 74 -10.09 -9.06 -17.89
N SER A 75 -9.31 -8.17 -17.27
CA SER A 75 -8.22 -7.50 -17.99
C SER A 75 -7.16 -8.55 -18.32
N ALA A 76 -6.72 -8.61 -19.57
CA ALA A 76 -5.58 -9.45 -19.96
C ALA A 76 -4.40 -9.16 -19.01
N THR A 77 -3.92 -10.19 -18.33
CA THR A 77 -2.70 -10.12 -17.52
C THR A 77 -1.61 -10.89 -18.23
N ARG A 78 -0.40 -10.32 -18.26
CA ARG A 78 0.79 -11.03 -18.73
C ARG A 78 1.34 -12.02 -17.69
N LEU A 79 0.87 -11.93 -16.44
CA LEU A 79 1.29 -12.81 -15.36
C LEU A 79 0.48 -14.10 -15.39
N GLN A 80 1.12 -15.21 -15.05
CA GLN A 80 0.51 -16.53 -15.04
C GLN A 80 -0.61 -16.70 -14.00
N HIS A 81 -0.58 -15.92 -12.92
CA HIS A 81 -1.51 -16.00 -11.80
C HIS A 81 -2.27 -14.68 -11.66
N ASP A 82 -3.60 -14.75 -11.63
CA ASP A 82 -4.48 -13.57 -11.53
C ASP A 82 -4.36 -12.87 -10.18
N GLU A 83 -4.01 -13.63 -9.14
CA GLU A 83 -3.81 -13.13 -7.77
C GLU A 83 -2.55 -12.27 -7.64
N LEU A 84 -1.66 -12.30 -8.64
CA LEU A 84 -0.53 -11.37 -8.70
C LEU A 84 -0.94 -10.06 -9.39
N LEU A 85 -0.73 -8.97 -8.68
CA LEU A 85 -0.88 -7.62 -9.21
C LEU A 85 0.42 -7.21 -9.89
N ASP A 86 0.30 -6.89 -11.18
CA ASP A 86 1.41 -6.48 -12.03
C ASP A 86 1.71 -4.97 -11.87
N ILE A 87 2.60 -4.64 -10.93
CA ILE A 87 3.06 -3.27 -10.65
C ILE A 87 4.30 -2.98 -11.51
N SER A 88 4.12 -3.07 -12.83
CA SER A 88 5.15 -2.79 -13.84
C SER A 88 4.71 -1.73 -14.83
N ASN A 89 5.65 -1.17 -15.58
CA ASN A 89 5.38 -0.38 -16.77
C ASN A 89 5.38 -1.22 -18.06
N VAL A 90 5.16 -2.53 -17.96
CA VAL A 90 5.22 -3.47 -19.09
C VAL A 90 3.81 -3.82 -19.56
N ALA A 91 3.54 -3.66 -20.86
CA ALA A 91 2.28 -4.01 -21.49
C ALA A 91 2.11 -5.53 -21.65
N GLU A 92 0.96 -5.94 -22.14
CA GLU A 92 0.56 -7.35 -22.27
C GLU A 92 1.46 -8.12 -23.26
N ASP A 93 2.04 -7.44 -24.25
CA ASP A 93 3.01 -7.99 -25.21
C ASP A 93 4.44 -8.15 -24.65
N GLY A 94 4.66 -7.75 -23.40
CA GLY A 94 5.96 -7.83 -22.73
C GLY A 94 6.91 -6.68 -23.05
N GLN A 95 6.49 -5.65 -23.79
CA GLN A 95 7.27 -4.44 -24.05
C GLN A 95 6.96 -3.33 -23.03
N VAL A 96 7.83 -2.33 -22.93
CA VAL A 96 7.54 -1.13 -22.14
C VAL A 96 6.34 -0.43 -22.75
N ALA A 97 5.32 -0.17 -21.93
CA ALA A 97 4.07 0.42 -22.37
C ALA A 97 4.28 1.89 -22.77
N ASP A 98 3.54 2.34 -23.80
CA ASP A 98 3.52 3.74 -24.22
C ASP A 98 3.10 4.67 -23.07
N ARG A 99 3.56 5.92 -23.10
CA ARG A 99 3.30 6.92 -22.04
C ARG A 99 1.81 7.14 -21.76
N ASN A 100 0.96 7.04 -22.78
CA ASN A 100 -0.49 7.23 -22.66
C ASN A 100 -1.24 5.91 -22.42
N HIS A 101 -0.53 4.78 -22.30
CA HIS A 101 -1.15 3.50 -22.01
C HIS A 101 -1.84 3.51 -20.64
N ARG A 102 -3.04 2.93 -20.54
CA ARG A 102 -3.83 2.86 -19.28
C ARG A 102 -3.04 2.38 -18.07
N LYS A 103 -2.07 1.46 -18.27
CA LYS A 103 -1.20 0.94 -17.22
C LYS A 103 -0.27 2.02 -16.67
N ILE A 104 0.30 2.86 -17.53
CA ILE A 104 1.16 3.97 -17.11
C ILE A 104 0.35 4.99 -16.33
N VAL A 105 -0.83 5.38 -16.84
CA VAL A 105 -1.75 6.30 -16.14
C VAL A 105 -2.11 5.76 -14.75
N GLY A 106 -2.46 4.47 -14.65
CA GLY A 106 -2.72 3.82 -13.37
C GLY A 106 -1.51 3.82 -12.42
N ASN A 107 -0.30 3.57 -12.94
CA ASN A 107 0.93 3.59 -12.15
C ASN A 107 1.31 4.99 -11.66
N LEU A 108 0.99 6.05 -12.42
CA LEU A 108 1.21 7.43 -11.98
C LEU A 108 0.38 7.74 -10.73
N ALA A 109 -0.84 7.21 -10.64
CA ALA A 109 -1.67 7.35 -9.45
C ALA A 109 -1.08 6.66 -8.20
N ASN A 110 -0.26 5.61 -8.37
CA ASN A 110 0.47 4.99 -7.26
C ASN A 110 1.61 5.87 -6.71
N GLN A 111 1.90 7.03 -7.34
CA GLN A 111 2.80 8.05 -6.79
C GLN A 111 2.12 9.01 -5.81
N LEU A 112 0.79 8.95 -5.70
CA LEU A 112 0.06 9.61 -4.63
C LEU A 112 0.18 8.80 -3.34
N TRP A 113 0.21 9.45 -2.18
CA TRP A 113 0.23 8.78 -0.89
C TRP A 113 -1.10 8.06 -0.64
N HIS A 114 -1.08 6.73 -0.55
CA HIS A 114 -2.28 5.92 -0.41
C HIS A 114 -2.06 4.71 0.50
N SER A 115 -3.16 4.11 0.93
CA SER A 115 -3.21 2.77 1.51
C SER A 115 -3.95 1.87 0.53
N ASP A 116 -3.43 0.67 0.28
CA ASP A 116 -4.00 -0.23 -0.72
C ASP A 116 -5.42 -0.64 -0.34
N SER A 117 -6.30 -0.67 -1.34
CA SER A 117 -7.70 -1.10 -1.18
C SER A 117 -8.45 -0.43 -0.02
N SER A 118 -8.08 0.78 0.40
CA SER A 118 -8.78 1.49 1.48
C SER A 118 -10.26 1.79 1.17
N PHE A 119 -10.63 1.68 -0.10
CA PHE A 119 -12.00 1.83 -0.61
C PHE A 119 -12.80 0.49 -0.60
N GLN A 120 -12.27 -0.58 -0.02
CA GLN A 120 -12.94 -1.87 0.12
C GLN A 120 -13.18 -2.21 1.59
N ALA A 121 -14.27 -2.93 1.89
CA ALA A 121 -14.60 -3.48 3.19
C ALA A 121 -14.85 -5.00 3.06
N PRO A 122 -14.07 -5.88 3.73
CA PRO A 122 -12.96 -5.57 4.64
C PRO A 122 -11.79 -4.86 3.95
N ALA A 123 -11.00 -4.11 4.73
CA ALA A 123 -9.81 -3.42 4.22
C ALA A 123 -8.69 -4.41 3.89
N ALA A 124 -7.71 -3.98 3.09
CA ALA A 124 -6.48 -4.75 2.95
C ALA A 124 -5.66 -4.72 4.24
N ARG A 125 -5.05 -5.86 4.59
CA ARG A 125 -4.11 -5.99 5.70
C ARG A 125 -2.69 -5.80 5.21
N TYR A 126 -2.06 -6.84 4.65
CA TYR A 126 -0.68 -6.76 4.22
C TYR A 126 -0.57 -6.67 2.71
N SER A 127 0.36 -5.84 2.24
CA SER A 127 0.81 -5.89 0.86
C SER A 127 2.28 -6.26 0.81
N MET A 128 2.63 -7.12 -0.14
CA MET A 128 3.95 -7.72 -0.27
C MET A 128 4.40 -7.53 -1.71
N LEU A 129 5.43 -6.70 -1.90
CA LEU A 129 5.90 -6.27 -3.21
C LEU A 129 7.31 -6.80 -3.45
N HIS A 130 7.46 -7.59 -4.50
CA HIS A 130 8.70 -8.26 -4.86
C HIS A 130 9.34 -7.62 -6.09
N ALA A 131 10.65 -7.37 -6.00
CA ALA A 131 11.44 -6.75 -7.07
C ALA A 131 11.96 -7.77 -8.08
N VAL A 132 11.54 -7.60 -9.35
CA VAL A 132 11.92 -8.47 -10.47
C VAL A 132 12.89 -7.76 -11.40
N VAL A 133 12.50 -6.58 -11.91
CA VAL A 133 13.34 -5.72 -12.76
C VAL A 133 13.28 -4.30 -12.21
N LEU A 134 14.43 -3.67 -12.03
CA LEU A 134 14.54 -2.32 -11.46
C LEU A 134 15.23 -1.38 -12.45
N PRO A 135 14.81 -0.10 -12.52
CA PRO A 135 15.59 0.92 -13.19
C PRO A 135 16.90 1.16 -12.42
N ALA A 136 17.91 1.71 -13.10
CA ALA A 136 19.18 2.06 -12.45
C ALA A 136 19.03 3.22 -11.45
N GLU A 137 18.08 4.13 -11.71
CA GLU A 137 17.84 5.33 -10.90
C GLU A 137 16.33 5.55 -10.66
N GLY A 138 16.00 6.09 -9.49
CA GLY A 138 14.63 6.40 -9.08
C GLY A 138 13.79 5.16 -8.78
N GLY A 139 12.47 5.35 -8.73
CA GLY A 139 11.52 4.24 -8.56
C GLY A 139 11.52 3.64 -7.15
N GLU A 140 12.04 4.35 -6.16
CA GLU A 140 11.94 4.00 -4.75
C GLU A 140 10.48 3.93 -4.31
N THR A 141 10.24 3.23 -3.21
CA THR A 141 8.94 3.27 -2.54
C THR A 141 9.10 3.99 -1.21
N GLU A 142 8.24 4.96 -0.94
CA GLU A 142 8.19 5.63 0.36
C GLU A 142 7.01 5.11 1.17
N PHE A 143 7.19 5.02 2.48
CA PHE A 143 6.22 4.58 3.46
C PHE A 143 6.13 5.62 4.57
N ALA A 144 4.93 5.96 5.04
CA ALA A 144 4.72 6.88 6.16
C ALA A 144 4.01 6.17 7.32
N ASP A 145 4.53 6.35 8.55
CA ASP A 145 3.90 5.82 9.77
C ASP A 145 2.74 6.73 10.21
N VAL A 146 1.52 6.34 9.90
CA VAL A 146 0.33 7.12 10.28
C VAL A 146 -0.03 7.00 11.77
N ARG A 147 0.58 6.06 12.50
CA ARG A 147 0.49 5.98 13.97
C ARG A 147 1.34 7.08 14.60
N ALA A 148 2.60 7.20 14.15
CA ALA A 148 3.50 8.26 14.61
C ALA A 148 2.98 9.65 14.23
N ALA A 149 2.38 9.79 13.04
CA ALA A 149 1.70 11.01 12.65
C ALA A 149 0.56 11.38 13.61
N TYR A 150 -0.29 10.42 13.99
CA TYR A 150 -1.36 10.67 14.96
C TYR A 150 -0.81 11.08 16.33
N ASP A 151 0.18 10.35 16.85
CA ASP A 151 0.77 10.63 18.16
C ASP A 151 1.30 12.07 18.26
N ALA A 152 1.86 12.58 17.16
CA ALA A 152 2.42 13.92 17.05
C ALA A 152 1.37 15.05 16.88
N LEU A 153 0.08 14.74 16.75
CA LEU A 153 -0.96 15.77 16.72
C LEU A 153 -1.14 16.40 18.11
N PRO A 154 -1.31 17.74 18.20
CA PRO A 154 -1.76 18.40 19.41
C PRO A 154 -3.11 17.85 19.88
N GLU A 155 -3.32 17.80 21.20
CA GLU A 155 -4.55 17.28 21.80
C GLU A 155 -5.85 17.93 21.26
N PRO A 156 -5.93 19.26 21.05
CA PRO A 156 -7.12 19.86 20.43
C PRO A 156 -7.42 19.34 19.02
N GLN A 157 -6.38 18.98 18.25
CA GLN A 157 -6.57 18.38 16.94
C GLN A 157 -7.08 16.94 17.06
N LYS A 158 -6.53 16.14 17.98
CA LYS A 158 -7.03 14.78 18.26
C LYS A 158 -8.52 14.79 18.63
N GLN A 159 -8.92 15.73 19.50
CA GLN A 159 -10.32 15.92 19.89
C GLN A 159 -11.21 16.34 18.72
N ARG A 160 -10.73 17.23 17.84
CA ARG A 160 -11.46 17.63 16.62
C ARG A 160 -11.69 16.46 15.67
N LEU A 161 -10.77 15.50 15.60
CA LEU A 161 -10.88 14.32 14.74
C LEU A 161 -11.78 13.23 15.32
N ALA A 162 -12.04 13.25 16.63
CA ALA A 162 -12.84 12.23 17.30
C ALA A 162 -14.27 12.18 16.71
N GLY A 163 -14.68 10.98 16.31
CA GLY A 163 -16.01 10.74 15.73
C GLY A 163 -16.17 11.09 14.25
N LEU A 164 -15.14 11.67 13.61
CA LEU A 164 -15.18 11.93 12.16
C LEU A 164 -14.89 10.66 11.35
N SER A 165 -15.55 10.53 10.21
CA SER A 165 -15.36 9.44 9.26
C SER A 165 -15.09 9.97 7.85
N ALA A 166 -14.24 9.28 7.10
CA ALA A 166 -13.96 9.58 5.70
C ALA A 166 -14.52 8.51 4.77
N GLU A 167 -15.11 8.94 3.67
CA GLU A 167 -15.38 8.07 2.52
C GLU A 167 -14.08 7.89 1.73
N HIS A 168 -13.73 6.64 1.44
CA HIS A 168 -12.63 6.25 0.57
C HIS A 168 -13.20 5.73 -0.75
N TYR A 169 -12.84 6.38 -1.85
CA TYR A 169 -13.33 6.06 -3.18
C TYR A 169 -12.19 5.87 -4.17
N ALA A 170 -12.15 4.72 -4.86
CA ALA A 170 -11.05 4.35 -5.74
C ALA A 170 -10.77 5.39 -6.83
N LEU A 171 -11.84 5.89 -7.49
CA LEU A 171 -11.72 6.87 -8.57
C LEU A 171 -11.27 8.25 -8.08
N HIS A 172 -11.36 8.57 -6.79
CA HIS A 172 -10.94 9.89 -6.30
C HIS A 172 -9.47 10.19 -6.67
N SER A 173 -8.59 9.21 -6.45
CA SER A 173 -7.17 9.30 -6.83
C SER A 173 -6.94 9.48 -8.34
N ARG A 174 -7.85 8.97 -9.17
CA ARG A 174 -7.80 9.07 -10.63
C ARG A 174 -8.24 10.47 -11.09
N PHE A 175 -9.32 10.97 -10.48
CA PHE A 175 -9.83 12.33 -10.71
C PHE A 175 -8.79 13.41 -10.37
N LEU A 176 -7.99 13.21 -9.31
CA LEU A 176 -6.90 14.12 -8.96
C LEU A 176 -5.84 14.26 -10.07
N LEU A 177 -5.71 13.24 -10.94
CA LEU A 177 -4.80 13.25 -12.08
C LEU A 177 -5.48 13.60 -13.41
N GLY A 178 -6.75 14.00 -13.38
CA GLY A 178 -7.51 14.39 -14.58
C GLY A 178 -8.21 13.24 -15.31
N ASP A 179 -8.09 11.99 -14.83
CA ASP A 179 -8.79 10.84 -15.42
C ASP A 179 -10.26 10.83 -14.96
N THR A 180 -11.09 11.64 -15.60
CA THR A 180 -12.48 11.95 -15.17
C THR A 180 -13.58 11.42 -16.09
N ASP A 181 -13.19 10.75 -17.18
CA ASP A 181 -14.08 10.27 -18.24
C ASP A 181 -14.83 8.98 -17.86
N TYR A 182 -15.49 9.02 -16.70
CA TYR A 182 -16.34 7.97 -16.19
C TYR A 182 -17.79 8.41 -16.24
N THR A 183 -18.63 7.60 -16.89
CA THR A 183 -20.09 7.74 -16.84
C THR A 183 -20.61 7.56 -15.41
N GLU A 184 -21.79 8.10 -15.13
CA GLU A 184 -22.43 7.94 -13.83
C GLU A 184 -22.67 6.46 -13.46
N GLU A 185 -23.00 5.63 -14.45
CA GLU A 185 -23.15 4.18 -14.27
C GLU A 185 -21.84 3.51 -13.84
N GLN A 186 -20.73 3.83 -14.54
CA GLN A 186 -19.40 3.32 -14.18
C GLN A 186 -18.97 3.78 -12.79
N ARG A 187 -19.30 5.03 -12.41
CA ARG A 187 -19.00 5.56 -11.07
C ARG A 187 -19.75 4.79 -9.99
N ARG A 188 -21.05 4.52 -10.19
CA ARG A 188 -21.90 3.76 -9.25
C ARG A 188 -21.52 2.29 -9.14
N ALA A 189 -20.98 1.71 -10.20
CA ALA A 189 -20.52 0.32 -10.21
C ALA A 189 -19.28 0.09 -9.33
N ILE A 190 -18.57 1.17 -8.96
CA ILE A 190 -17.41 1.12 -8.06
C ILE A 190 -17.88 1.58 -6.68
N PRO A 191 -18.04 0.69 -5.70
CA PRO A 191 -18.44 1.10 -4.36
C PRO A 191 -17.32 1.90 -3.67
N SER A 192 -17.72 2.79 -2.76
CA SER A 192 -16.84 3.39 -1.76
C SER A 192 -16.92 2.63 -0.43
N ALA A 193 -15.97 2.90 0.47
CA ALA A 193 -16.01 2.44 1.85
C ALA A 193 -15.92 3.65 2.79
N VAL A 194 -16.56 3.58 3.95
CA VAL A 194 -16.51 4.65 4.96
C VAL A 194 -15.79 4.14 6.19
N TRP A 195 -14.81 4.92 6.66
CA TRP A 195 -13.95 4.55 7.80
C TRP A 195 -13.82 5.70 8.78
N PRO A 196 -13.68 5.44 10.09
CA PRO A 196 -13.26 6.46 11.04
C PRO A 196 -11.91 7.06 10.63
N LEU A 197 -11.77 8.39 10.74
CA LEU A 197 -10.49 9.07 10.49
C LEU A 197 -9.41 8.64 11.49
N VAL A 198 -9.81 8.34 12.72
CA VAL A 198 -8.94 7.80 13.77
C VAL A 198 -9.35 6.35 14.03
N ARG A 199 -8.41 5.42 13.79
CA ARG A 199 -8.62 3.99 14.05
C ARG A 199 -7.63 3.49 15.11
N ARG A 200 -8.01 2.45 15.84
CA ARG A 200 -7.10 1.70 16.71
C ARG A 200 -6.51 0.54 15.93
N HIS A 201 -5.19 0.45 15.83
CA HIS A 201 -4.52 -0.70 15.22
C HIS A 201 -4.68 -1.93 16.12
N ALA A 202 -5.20 -3.03 15.60
CA ALA A 202 -5.57 -4.21 16.39
C ALA A 202 -4.35 -4.89 17.05
N GLY A 203 -3.21 -4.99 16.36
CA GLY A 203 -2.03 -5.68 16.89
C GLY A 203 -1.17 -4.81 17.81
N SER A 204 -0.78 -3.63 17.34
CA SER A 204 0.09 -2.72 18.11
C SER A 204 -0.65 -1.94 19.21
N GLY A 205 -1.97 -1.85 19.09
CA GLY A 205 -2.78 -1.03 19.96
C GLY A 205 -2.45 0.46 19.92
N ARG A 206 -2.00 1.00 18.79
CA ARG A 206 -1.80 2.45 18.61
C ARG A 206 -2.96 3.06 17.84
N ASP A 207 -3.30 4.31 18.16
CA ASP A 207 -4.20 5.10 17.33
C ASP A 207 -3.47 5.57 16.06
N LEU A 208 -4.21 5.75 14.97
CA LEU A 208 -3.66 6.13 13.67
C LEU A 208 -4.64 6.97 12.84
N LEU A 209 -4.07 7.75 11.92
CA LEU A 209 -4.82 8.46 10.89
C LEU A 209 -5.11 7.54 9.69
N PHE A 210 -6.38 7.21 9.44
CA PHE A 210 -6.77 6.41 8.27
C PHE A 210 -7.23 7.34 7.14
N ILE A 211 -6.25 7.81 6.38
CA ILE A 211 -6.40 8.83 5.32
C ILE A 211 -5.72 8.36 4.03
N GLY A 212 -5.51 9.25 3.06
CA GLY A 212 -4.76 9.00 1.83
C GLY A 212 -5.49 9.51 0.59
N ALA A 213 -4.91 9.29 -0.59
CA ALA A 213 -5.42 9.79 -1.87
C ALA A 213 -6.80 9.26 -2.28
N HIS A 214 -7.30 8.22 -1.60
CA HIS A 214 -8.65 7.70 -1.82
C HIS A 214 -9.70 8.37 -0.94
N ALA A 215 -9.32 8.99 0.18
CA ALA A 215 -10.25 9.70 1.06
C ALA A 215 -10.83 10.93 0.33
N SER A 216 -12.10 10.87 -0.06
CA SER A 216 -12.74 11.81 -0.98
C SER A 216 -13.51 12.92 -0.26
N ARG A 217 -14.04 12.62 0.92
CA ARG A 217 -14.85 13.50 1.77
C ARG A 217 -14.86 13.02 3.21
N VAL A 218 -15.07 13.97 4.14
CA VAL A 218 -15.42 13.69 5.54
C VAL A 218 -16.93 13.74 5.66
N MET A 219 -17.55 12.76 6.30
CA MET A 219 -19.00 12.55 6.26
C MET A 219 -19.75 13.62 7.05
N GLU A 220 -19.16 14.07 8.16
CA GLU A 220 -19.76 15.02 9.11
C GLU A 220 -19.50 16.49 8.77
N LEU A 221 -18.73 16.77 7.71
CA LEU A 221 -18.34 18.13 7.31
C LEU A 221 -18.87 18.45 5.90
N SER A 222 -18.89 19.74 5.55
CA SER A 222 -19.06 20.11 4.14
C SER A 222 -17.93 19.55 3.29
N LEU A 223 -18.16 19.35 1.99
CA LEU A 223 -17.16 18.79 1.09
C LEU A 223 -15.86 19.62 1.08
N ALA A 224 -15.97 20.94 1.13
CA ALA A 224 -14.82 21.85 1.14
C ALA A 224 -14.01 21.74 2.43
N GLU A 225 -14.68 21.79 3.59
CA GLU A 225 -14.03 21.66 4.90
C GLU A 225 -13.38 20.28 5.07
N GLY A 226 -14.09 19.22 4.68
CA GLY A 226 -13.59 17.85 4.76
C GLY A 226 -12.36 17.63 3.88
N ARG A 227 -12.34 18.15 2.65
CA ARG A 227 -11.18 18.04 1.76
C ARG A 227 -9.98 18.83 2.26
N LEU A 228 -10.19 20.05 2.76
CA LEU A 228 -9.10 20.83 3.35
C LEU A 228 -8.50 20.11 4.56
N LEU A 229 -9.35 19.57 5.44
CA LEU A 229 -8.90 18.75 6.57
C LEU A 229 -8.08 17.53 6.12
N LEU A 230 -8.55 16.79 5.11
CA LEU A 230 -7.82 15.64 4.57
C LEU A 230 -6.47 16.03 3.96
N MET A 231 -6.38 17.18 3.29
CA MET A 231 -5.13 17.72 2.75
C MET A 231 -4.15 18.06 3.87
N ASP A 232 -4.59 18.79 4.90
CA ASP A 232 -3.76 19.16 6.04
C ASP A 232 -3.22 17.93 6.79
N LEU A 233 -4.09 16.93 7.01
CA LEU A 233 -3.70 15.67 7.66
C LEU A 233 -2.71 14.87 6.80
N LEU A 234 -2.89 14.85 5.47
CA LEU A 234 -1.99 14.15 4.57
C LEU A 234 -0.62 14.85 4.50
N GLU A 235 -0.59 16.18 4.45
CA GLU A 235 0.65 16.97 4.54
C GLU A 235 1.39 16.67 5.85
N HIS A 236 0.68 16.71 6.99
CA HIS A 236 1.25 16.38 8.29
C HIS A 236 1.80 14.96 8.35
N ALA A 237 0.99 13.96 7.96
CA ALA A 237 1.36 12.56 8.06
C ALA A 237 2.52 12.16 7.14
N THR A 238 2.82 12.95 6.12
CA THR A 238 3.86 12.67 5.12
C THR A 238 5.11 13.54 5.28
N GLN A 239 5.23 14.26 6.40
CA GLN A 239 6.47 14.93 6.78
C GLN A 239 7.64 13.94 6.85
N PRO A 240 8.88 14.34 6.49
CA PRO A 240 10.05 13.45 6.46
C PRO A 240 10.32 12.68 7.76
N ARG A 241 9.95 13.25 8.91
CA ARG A 241 10.07 12.60 10.23
C ARG A 241 9.15 11.37 10.44
N PHE A 242 8.18 11.15 9.57
CA PHE A 242 7.31 9.98 9.56
C PHE A 242 7.57 9.04 8.37
N VAL A 243 8.38 9.47 7.40
CA VAL A 243 8.63 8.74 6.15
C VAL A 243 9.91 7.89 6.20
N TYR A 244 9.81 6.64 5.74
CA TYR A 244 10.93 5.78 5.34
C TYR A 244 10.94 5.65 3.81
N ARG A 245 12.10 5.84 3.19
CA ARG A 245 12.31 5.66 1.74
C ARG A 245 13.11 4.38 1.50
N HIS A 246 12.49 3.42 0.84
CA HIS A 246 13.13 2.17 0.44
C HIS A 246 13.78 2.31 -0.94
N ALA A 247 15.12 2.29 -0.95
CA ALA A 247 15.90 2.06 -2.15
C ALA A 247 15.95 0.56 -2.46
N TRP A 248 15.31 0.20 -3.58
CA TRP A 248 15.17 -1.18 -4.03
C TRP A 248 16.52 -1.80 -4.40
N GLN A 249 16.70 -3.05 -4.03
CA GLN A 249 17.74 -3.93 -4.56
C GLN A 249 17.08 -5.11 -5.29
N PRO A 250 17.78 -5.74 -6.25
CA PRO A 250 17.26 -6.92 -6.93
C PRO A 250 16.82 -7.98 -5.92
N ARG A 251 15.62 -8.55 -6.14
CA ARG A 251 15.02 -9.61 -5.33
C ARG A 251 14.60 -9.21 -3.91
N ASP A 252 14.55 -7.93 -3.61
CA ASP A 252 13.91 -7.49 -2.37
C ASP A 252 12.42 -7.85 -2.37
N LEU A 253 11.93 -8.28 -1.22
CA LEU A 253 10.51 -8.27 -0.89
C LEU A 253 10.29 -7.27 0.23
N VAL A 254 9.39 -6.31 0.02
CA VAL A 254 8.93 -5.41 1.06
C VAL A 254 7.48 -5.75 1.40
N MET A 255 7.23 -6.01 2.67
CA MET A 255 5.90 -6.26 3.23
C MET A 255 5.50 -5.07 4.09
N TRP A 256 4.28 -4.53 3.92
CA TRP A 256 3.77 -3.43 4.74
C TRP A 256 2.32 -3.66 5.17
N ASP A 257 1.94 -3.07 6.30
CA ASP A 257 0.60 -3.07 6.85
C ASP A 257 -0.20 -1.86 6.39
N ASN A 258 -1.18 -2.06 5.51
CA ASN A 258 -2.05 -1.03 4.96
C ASN A 258 -2.96 -0.39 6.03
N ARG A 259 -3.14 -1.04 7.18
CA ARG A 259 -3.95 -0.51 8.29
C ARG A 259 -3.22 0.59 9.05
N SER A 260 -1.90 0.66 8.95
CA SER A 260 -1.06 1.59 9.72
C SER A 260 0.00 2.32 8.89
N THR A 261 -0.06 2.23 7.56
CA THR A 261 0.87 2.93 6.66
C THR A 261 0.17 3.61 5.49
N LEU A 262 0.74 4.73 5.06
CA LEU A 262 0.60 5.22 3.69
C LEU A 262 1.85 4.84 2.92
N HIS A 263 1.74 4.67 1.61
CA HIS A 263 2.88 4.47 0.73
C HIS A 263 2.70 5.15 -0.62
N ARG A 264 3.81 5.34 -1.34
CA ARG A 264 3.83 5.80 -2.74
C ARG A 264 5.08 5.33 -3.48
N GLY A 265 4.96 5.15 -4.79
CA GLY A 265 6.11 5.03 -5.68
C GLY A 265 6.73 6.40 -5.99
N ARG A 266 8.05 6.47 -6.14
CA ARG A 266 8.74 7.65 -6.65
C ARG A 266 8.92 7.56 -8.16
N ALA A 267 9.07 8.73 -8.78
CA ALA A 267 9.29 8.84 -10.21
C ALA A 267 10.56 8.08 -10.64
N PHE A 268 10.53 7.57 -11.86
CA PHE A 268 11.64 6.96 -12.58
C PHE A 268 11.45 7.21 -14.08
N ASP A 269 12.46 6.93 -14.89
CA ASP A 269 12.33 7.00 -16.34
C ASP A 269 11.39 5.89 -16.85
N LEU A 270 10.21 6.30 -17.33
CA LEU A 270 9.16 5.39 -17.80
C LEU A 270 9.56 4.63 -19.07
N SER A 271 10.61 5.06 -19.79
CA SER A 271 11.16 4.33 -20.93
C SER A 271 11.99 3.10 -20.53
N VAL A 272 12.43 3.05 -19.27
CA VAL A 272 13.20 1.94 -18.71
C VAL A 272 12.25 0.93 -18.08
N ARG A 273 12.45 -0.36 -18.38
CA ARG A 273 11.64 -1.45 -17.85
C ARG A 273 11.76 -1.54 -16.32
N ARG A 274 10.62 -1.51 -15.63
CA ARG A 274 10.49 -1.74 -14.18
C ARG A 274 9.37 -2.73 -13.94
N GLU A 275 9.67 -3.78 -13.19
CA GLU A 275 8.73 -4.83 -12.83
C GLU A 275 8.79 -5.13 -11.35
N LEU A 276 7.71 -4.82 -10.66
CA LEU A 276 7.42 -5.33 -9.32
C LEU A 276 6.14 -6.17 -9.36
N ARG A 277 6.05 -7.17 -8.48
CA ARG A 277 4.86 -8.02 -8.35
C ARG A 277 4.29 -7.91 -6.96
N ARG A 278 3.00 -7.64 -6.83
CA ARG A 278 2.34 -7.49 -5.54
C ARG A 278 1.35 -8.60 -5.26
N THR A 279 1.34 -9.07 -4.03
CA THR A 279 0.23 -9.80 -3.41
C THR A 279 -0.31 -8.96 -2.26
N THR A 280 -1.61 -9.02 -2.04
CA THR A 280 -2.28 -8.30 -0.95
C THR A 280 -3.18 -9.27 -0.20
N THR A 281 -3.27 -9.17 1.12
CA THR A 281 -4.18 -9.98 1.95
C THR A 281 -5.32 -9.12 2.51
N LEU A 282 -6.47 -9.75 2.77
CA LEU A 282 -7.62 -9.12 3.44
C LEU A 282 -7.41 -9.08 4.97
N ASP A 283 -7.95 -8.05 5.61
CA ASP A 283 -8.07 -7.93 7.07
C ASP A 283 -9.32 -8.71 7.52
N ALA A 284 -9.13 -9.99 7.83
CA ALA A 284 -10.19 -10.92 8.25
C ALA A 284 -10.55 -10.78 9.74
#